data_AF-A0A3R5T9C7-F1
#
_entry.id   AF-A0A3R5T9C7-F1
#
_cell.length_a   1.000
_cell.length_b   1.000
_cell.length_c   1.000
_cell.angle_alpha   90.00
_cell.angle_beta   90.00
_cell.angle_gamma   90.00
#
_symmetry.space_group_name_H-M   'P 1'
#
loop_
_entity.id
_entity.type
_entity.pdbx_description
1 polymer ?
#
loop_
_entity_poly.entity_id
_entity_poly.type
_entity_poly.pdbx_seq_one_letter_code
_entity_poly.pdbx_strand_id
1 'polypeptide(L)' 'MRSALAILIFCQSCLFIGLVLARNPNKIIGFEQSKNQEIDKFLLGILIIFLISVFSYKCS' A
#
# COMPACT_ATOMS: atom_id res chain seq x y z
N MET A 1 21.26 9.61 -1.11
CA MET A 1 19.88 9.71 -0.58
C MET A 1 18.81 9.38 -1.61
N ARG A 2 18.84 9.95 -2.83
CA ARG A 2 17.83 9.68 -3.88
C ARG A 2 17.63 8.19 -4.25
N SER A 3 18.70 7.40 -4.39
CA SER A 3 18.56 5.97 -4.75
C SER A 3 17.88 5.13 -3.67
N ALA A 4 18.07 5.44 -2.38
CA ALA A 4 17.40 4.74 -1.28
C ALA A 4 15.89 5.04 -1.24
N LEU A 5 15.51 6.30 -1.47
CA LEU A 5 14.11 6.71 -1.60
C LEU A 5 13.42 6.05 -2.81
N ALA A 6 14.11 5.94 -3.94
CA ALA A 6 13.59 5.25 -5.12
C ALA A 6 13.35 3.75 -4.85
N ILE A 7 14.25 3.08 -4.13
CA ILE A 7 14.08 1.67 -3.73
C ILE A 7 12.89 1.51 -2.77
N LEU A 8 12.72 2.43 -1.82
CA LEU A 8 11.57 2.42 -0.90
C LEU A 8 10.24 2.59 -1.65
N ILE A 9 10.17 3.56 -2.58
CA ILE A 9 9.00 3.80 -3.43
C ILE A 9 8.67 2.56 -4.27
N PHE A 10 9.68 1.93 -4.87
CA PHE A 10 9.50 0.69 -5.64
C PHE A 10 8.98 -0.46 -4.78
N CYS A 11 9.56 -0.66 -3.60
CA CYS A 11 9.16 -1.73 -2.67
C CYS A 11 7.72 -1.55 -2.19
N GLN A 12 7.31 -0.31 -1.88
CA GLN A 12 5.92 0.00 -1.51
C GLN A 12 4.95 -0.21 -2.67
N SER A 13 5.34 0.10 -3.90
CA SER A 13 4.52 -0.16 -5.09
C SER A 13 4.28 -1.66 -5.29
N CYS A 14 5.31 -2.49 -5.12
CA CYS A 14 5.17 -3.96 -5.20
C CYS A 14 4.26 -4.51 -4.10
N LEU A 15 4.39 -4.04 -2.87
CA LEU A 15 3.51 -4.42 -1.75
C LEU A 15 2.05 -4.04 -2.04
N PHE A 16 1.83 -2.85 -2.59
CA PHE A 16 0.49 -2.37 -2.92
C PHE A 16 -0.18 -3.26 -3.98
N ILE A 17 0.55 -3.59 -5.05
CA ILE A 17 0.06 -4.50 -6.10
C ILE A 17 -0.22 -5.89 -5.52
N GLY A 18 0.67 -6.42 -4.68
CA GLY A 18 0.48 -7.71 -4.02
C GLY A 18 -0.78 -7.75 -3.14
N LEU A 19 -1.03 -6.69 -2.36
CA LEU A 19 -2.23 -6.58 -1.52
C LEU A 19 -3.51 -6.41 -2.34
N VAL A 20 -3.46 -5.64 -3.44
CA VAL A 20 -4.60 -5.49 -4.36
C VAL A 20 -4.93 -6.81 -5.05
N LEU A 21 -3.93 -7.58 -5.48
CA LEU A 21 -4.13 -8.91 -6.07
C LEU A 21 -4.58 -9.96 -5.05
N ALA A 22 -4.11 -9.87 -3.80
CA ALA A 22 -4.56 -10.73 -2.71
C ALA A 22 -6.01 -10.43 -2.28
N ARG A 23 -6.57 -9.30 -2.70
CA ARG A 23 -7.96 -8.92 -2.46
C ARG A 23 -8.87 -9.80 -3.31
N ASN A 24 -9.28 -10.93 -2.73
CA ASN A 24 -10.12 -11.91 -3.40
C ASN A 24 -11.52 -11.31 -3.63
N PRO A 25 -12.01 -11.19 -4.88
CA PRO A 25 -13.31 -10.56 -5.18
C PRO A 25 -14.51 -11.45 -4.85
N ASN A 26 -14.29 -12.72 -4.49
CA ASN A 26 -15.36 -13.69 -4.26
C ASN A 26 -15.95 -13.54 -2.85
N LYS A 27 -16.90 -12.59 -2.77
CA LYS A 27 -17.66 -12.14 -1.61
C LYS A 27 -18.34 -13.25 -0.81
N ILE A 28 -18.00 -13.36 0.47
CA ILE A 28 -18.90 -13.87 1.51
C ILE A 28 -19.23 -12.69 2.44
N ILE A 29 -20.50 -12.25 2.39
CA ILE A 29 -21.02 -11.06 3.05
C ILE A 29 -21.08 -11.33 4.55
N GLY A 30 -20.14 -10.78 5.33
CA GLY A 30 -20.17 -10.84 6.80
C GLY A 30 -18.81 -11.04 7.47
N PHE A 31 -18.14 -12.18 7.24
CA PHE A 31 -16.93 -12.54 8.00
C PHE A 31 -15.65 -11.93 7.41
N GLU A 32 -15.49 -11.94 6.09
CA GLU A 32 -14.32 -11.37 5.42
C GLU A 32 -14.43 -9.84 5.21
N GLN A 33 -15.57 -9.22 5.52
CA GLN A 33 -15.74 -7.76 5.43
C GLN A 33 -14.93 -7.02 6.50
N SER A 34 -14.83 -7.59 7.71
CA SER A 34 -13.99 -7.05 8.79
C SER A 34 -12.50 -7.18 8.45
N LYS A 35 -12.09 -8.32 7.87
CA LYS A 35 -10.72 -8.57 7.42
C LYS A 35 -10.33 -7.68 6.23
N ASN A 36 -11.24 -7.46 5.28
CA ASN A 36 -11.02 -6.50 4.20
C ASN A 36 -10.95 -5.06 4.70
N GLN A 37 -11.70 -4.67 5.75
CA GLN A 37 -11.55 -3.36 6.37
C GLN A 37 -10.18 -3.16 7.02
N GLU A 38 -9.60 -4.19 7.63
CA GLU A 38 -8.24 -4.14 8.15
C GLU A 38 -7.20 -4.01 7.03
N ILE A 39 -7.37 -4.78 5.94
CA ILE A 39 -6.53 -4.67 4.74
C ILE A 39 -6.65 -3.27 4.13
N ASP A 40 -7.86 -2.71 4.02
CA ASP A 40 -8.10 -1.35 3.50
C ASP A 40 -7.45 -0.28 4.38
N LYS A 41 -7.52 -0.39 5.72
CA LYS A 41 -6.81 0.50 6.65
C LYS A 41 -5.29 0.39 6.47
N PHE A 42 -4.78 -0.82 6.28
CA PHE A 42 -3.36 -1.06 6.05
C PHE A 42 -2.90 -0.48 4.70
N LEU A 43 -3.70 -0.65 3.65
CA LEU A 43 -3.50 -0.06 2.32
C LEU A 43 -3.44 1.48 2.41
N LEU A 44 -4.35 2.08 3.17
CA LEU A 44 -4.39 3.52 3.39
C LEU A 44 -3.12 4.02 4.08
N GLY A 45 -2.63 3.29 5.08
CA GLY A 45 -1.37 3.61 5.77
C GLY A 45 -0.16 3.55 4.83
N ILE A 46 -0.06 2.51 4.00
CA ILE A 46 1.00 2.38 2.99
C ILE A 46 0.92 3.54 1.99
N LEU A 47 -0.28 3.91 1.52
CA LEU A 47 -0.48 5.00 0.58
C LEU A 47 0.01 6.35 1.14
N ILE A 48 -0.24 6.63 2.42
CA ILE A 48 0.22 7.87 3.07
C ILE A 48 1.75 7.90 3.14
N ILE A 49 2.39 6.80 3.54
CA ILE A 49 3.86 6.70 3.62
C ILE A 49 4.47 6.83 2.21
N PHE A 50 3.81 6.27 1.19
CA PHE A 50 4.22 6.39 -0.19
C PHE A 50 4.21 7.84 -0.65
N LEU A 51 3.12 8.58 -0.39
CA LEU A 51 3.01 10.00 -0.72
C LEU A 51 4.11 10.81 -0.04
N ILE A 52 4.35 10.60 1.25
CA ILE A 52 5.43 11.28 1.99
C ILE A 52 6.78 10.98 1.33
N SER A 53 7.05 9.72 1.01
CA SER A 53 8.31 9.29 0.37
C SER A 53 8.49 9.94 -1.01
N VAL A 54 7.42 10.06 -1.81
CA VAL A 54 7.43 10.73 -3.12
C VAL A 54 7.68 12.23 -2.97
N PHE A 55 7.02 12.90 -2.01
CA PHE A 55 7.26 14.31 -1.73
C PHE A 55 8.70 14.55 -1.25
N SER A 56 9.23 13.70 -0.36
CA SER A 56 10.62 13.75 0.08
C SER A 56 11.61 13.49 -1.05
N TYR A 57 11.30 12.60 -1.99
CA TYR A 57 12.13 12.38 -3.19
C TYR A 57 12.14 13.59 -4.11
N LYS A 58 11.00 14.28 -4.28
CA LYS A 58 10.89 15.47 -5.12
C LYS A 58 11.58 16.71 -4.51
N CYS A 59 11.56 16.83 -3.18
CA CYS A 59 12.18 17.95 -2.45
C CYS A 59 13.66 17.73 -2.06
N SER A 60 14.20 16.52 -2.22
CA SER A 60 15.62 16.17 -1.98
C SER A 60 16.44 16.21 -3.26
#